data_AF-K6ZEE4-F1
#
_entry.id   AF-K6ZEE4-F1
#
_cell.length_a   1.000
_cell.length_b   1.000
_cell.length_c   1.000
_cell.angle_alpha   90.00
_cell.angle_beta   90.00
_cell.angle_gamma   90.00
#
_symmetry.space_group_name_H-M   'P 1'
#
loop_
_entity.id
_entity.type
_entity.pdbx_description
1 polymer ?
#
loop_
_entity_poly.entity_id
_entity_poly.type
_entity_poly.pdbx_seq_one_letter_code
_entity_poly.pdbx_strand_id
1 'polypeptide(L)'
;MLSLLPSSSLVQKVYSSHFAKDVRKAREKTHKARLSETYSTDVSIRLPSVVRLLVTQSQPQNVSVLNGSRGGAIRLLSSRPPTWQNQLKPPINRKSWFEHGIPLSAIKEDVDYLRNFFLRFEQLNLSIKDPKKWAWLITWGNRILSTVLFYAQSIQNLPSGWSNAVDIKLKVAHQYFLDPYRTAEAFNKPKEASDWQNVVATDFAYWLNRKIQGNDKMFTPLVEHTKLWKELMLRQLREQNQMVKAVLAVTKEEQA
;
A
#
# COMPACT_ATOMS: atom_id res chain seq x y z
N MET A 1 3.53 29.67 38.68
CA MET A 1 2.90 29.99 37.38
C MET A 1 4.01 30.34 36.40
N LEU A 2 4.10 29.68 35.25
CA LEU A 2 5.15 29.94 34.24
C LEU A 2 4.59 30.83 33.13
N SER A 3 5.19 32.00 32.90
CA SER A 3 4.90 32.85 31.74
C SER A 3 6.03 32.71 30.71
N LEU A 4 5.69 32.23 29.51
CA LEU A 4 6.63 32.06 28.41
C LEU A 4 6.67 33.34 27.58
N LEU A 5 7.87 33.92 27.45
CA LEU A 5 8.11 35.10 26.61
C LEU A 5 8.84 34.69 25.32
N PRO A 6 8.46 35.25 24.16
CA PRO A 6 9.13 34.94 22.90
C PRO A 6 10.54 35.54 22.88
N SER A 7 11.54 34.69 22.66
CA SER A 7 12.94 35.09 22.58
C SER A 7 13.28 35.76 21.25
N SER A 8 13.02 37.07 21.13
CA SER A 8 13.23 37.84 19.89
C SER A 8 14.68 37.80 19.39
N SER A 9 15.66 37.84 20.29
CA SER A 9 17.09 37.74 19.97
C SER A 9 17.47 36.41 19.33
N LEU A 10 16.96 35.29 19.86
CA LEU A 10 17.19 33.96 19.30
C LEU A 10 16.58 33.84 17.90
N VAL A 11 15.34 34.32 17.72
CA VAL A 11 14.68 34.29 16.42
C VAL A 11 15.45 35.14 15.40
N GLN A 12 15.99 36.29 15.82
CA GLN A 12 16.83 37.12 14.96
C GLN A 12 18.13 36.40 14.57
N LYS A 13 18.79 35.71 15.51
CA LYS A 13 20.01 34.95 15.23
C LYS A 13 19.77 33.88 14.17
N VAL A 14 18.70 33.09 14.32
CA VAL A 14 18.29 32.06 13.35
C VAL A 14 17.91 32.69 11.99
N TYR A 15 17.26 33.85 12.00
CA TYR A 15 16.95 34.58 10.78
C TYR A 15 18.24 34.99 10.04
N SER A 16 19.17 35.60 10.75
CA SER A 16 20.42 36.12 10.18
C SER A 16 21.30 35.01 9.60
N SER A 17 21.34 33.84 10.24
CA SER A 17 22.18 32.72 9.81
C SER A 17 21.65 31.96 8.59
N HIS A 18 20.32 31.88 8.41
CA HIS A 18 19.73 31.01 7.39
C HIS A 18 18.88 31.72 6.34
N PHE A 19 18.39 32.92 6.63
CA PHE A 19 17.36 33.56 5.82
C PHE A 19 17.61 35.04 5.49
N ALA A 20 18.72 35.61 5.96
CA ALA A 20 19.17 36.92 5.52
C ALA A 20 19.40 36.93 3.99
N LYS A 21 19.31 38.12 3.39
CA LYS A 21 19.45 38.28 1.94
C LYS A 21 20.78 37.74 1.42
N ASP A 22 21.87 37.99 2.13
CA ASP A 22 23.22 37.58 1.71
C ASP A 22 23.41 36.07 1.78
N VAL A 23 22.90 35.43 2.84
CA VAL A 23 22.88 33.96 2.97
C VAL A 23 22.05 33.32 1.85
N ARG A 24 20.89 33.90 1.51
CA ARG A 24 20.06 33.42 0.41
C ARG A 24 20.79 33.51 -0.93
N LYS A 25 21.50 34.62 -1.19
CA LYS A 25 22.30 34.79 -2.41
C LYS A 25 23.43 33.77 -2.50
N ALA A 26 24.17 33.54 -1.41
CA ALA A 26 25.21 32.52 -1.35
C ALA A 26 24.64 31.11 -1.63
N ARG A 27 23.51 30.78 -1.00
CA ARG A 27 22.82 29.51 -1.23
C ARG A 27 22.33 29.34 -2.66
N GLU A 28 21.86 30.41 -3.29
CA GLU A 28 21.41 30.37 -4.69
C GLU A 28 22.55 30.03 -5.66
N LYS A 29 23.78 30.50 -5.41
CA LYS A 29 24.97 30.12 -6.20
C LYS A 29 25.21 28.61 -6.13
N THR A 30 25.22 28.04 -4.92
CA THR A 30 25.38 26.59 -4.73
C THR A 30 24.23 25.79 -5.36
N HIS A 31 23.00 26.34 -5.32
CA HIS A 31 21.85 25.70 -5.95
C HIS A 31 21.97 25.67 -7.47
N LYS A 32 22.45 26.76 -8.09
CA LYS A 32 22.69 26.83 -9.53
C LYS A 32 23.79 25.87 -9.97
N ALA A 33 24.92 25.84 -9.25
CA ALA A 33 26.01 24.90 -9.53
C ALA A 33 25.55 23.43 -9.44
N ARG A 34 24.74 23.10 -8.42
CA ARG A 34 24.14 21.76 -8.31
C ARG A 34 23.17 21.43 -9.46
N LEU A 35 22.42 22.43 -9.94
CA LEU A 35 21.48 22.24 -11.05
C LEU A 35 22.22 22.09 -12.39
N SER A 36 23.36 22.75 -12.56
CA SER A 36 24.24 22.64 -13.73
C SER A 36 25.30 21.54 -13.59
N GLU A 37 25.16 20.64 -12.60
CA GLU A 37 26.09 19.54 -12.32
C GLU A 37 27.57 19.97 -12.21
N THR A 38 27.82 21.22 -11.81
CA THR A 38 29.15 21.81 -11.70
C THR A 38 29.64 21.78 -10.26
N TYR A 39 30.93 21.48 -10.06
CA TYR A 39 31.54 21.49 -8.73
C TYR A 39 31.54 22.90 -8.12
N SER A 40 31.26 22.98 -6.81
CA SER A 40 31.31 24.19 -6.00
C SER A 40 31.98 23.86 -4.68
N THR A 41 32.88 24.72 -4.20
CA THR A 41 33.58 24.57 -2.91
C THR A 41 32.68 24.80 -1.70
N ASP A 42 31.58 25.55 -1.88
CA ASP A 42 30.66 25.93 -0.80
C ASP A 42 29.68 24.81 -0.38
N VAL A 43 29.34 24.77 0.91
CA VAL A 43 28.38 23.80 1.48
C VAL A 43 26.93 24.17 1.11
N SER A 44 26.20 23.21 0.52
CA SER A 44 24.78 23.38 0.21
C SER A 44 23.89 23.02 1.40
N ILE A 45 23.33 24.02 2.08
CA ILE A 45 22.40 23.82 3.19
C ILE A 45 20.97 23.81 2.66
N ARG A 46 20.12 22.85 3.07
CA ARG A 46 18.69 22.82 2.72
C ARG A 46 17.78 22.70 3.95
N LEU A 47 16.86 23.65 4.08
CA LEU A 47 15.81 23.67 5.11
C LEU A 47 14.44 23.43 4.45
N PRO A 48 13.95 22.18 4.39
CA PRO A 48 12.64 21.88 3.84
C PRO A 48 11.51 22.33 4.78
N SER A 49 10.32 22.54 4.22
CA SER A 49 9.07 22.71 4.97
C SER A 49 9.08 23.83 6.03
N VAL A 50 9.78 24.94 5.74
CA VAL A 50 9.78 26.14 6.59
C VAL A 50 8.46 26.88 6.45
N VAL A 51 7.82 27.21 7.57
CA VAL A 51 6.56 27.95 7.62
C VAL A 51 6.82 29.41 8.00
N ARG A 52 6.11 30.35 7.38
CA ARG A 52 6.16 31.78 7.72
C ARG A 52 4.96 32.12 8.61
N LEU A 53 5.22 32.39 9.88
CA LEU A 53 4.23 32.92 10.81
C LEU A 53 4.28 34.46 10.77
N LEU A 54 3.20 35.08 10.30
CA LEU A 54 3.05 36.54 10.30
C LEU A 54 2.72 37.00 11.73
N VAL A 55 3.61 37.79 12.33
CA VAL A 55 3.40 38.36 13.68
C VAL A 55 2.60 39.65 13.59
N THR A 56 2.68 40.33 12.45
CA THR A 56 2.01 41.59 12.16
C THR A 56 1.57 41.59 10.71
N GLN A 57 0.43 42.22 10.44
CA GLN A 57 -0.09 42.43 9.08
C GLN A 57 0.70 43.55 8.37
N SER A 58 0.32 44.81 8.61
CA SER A 58 0.78 45.97 7.82
C SER A 58 1.89 46.79 8.48
N GLN A 59 2.07 46.71 9.80
CA GLN A 59 3.05 47.54 10.53
C GLN A 59 3.96 46.72 11.46
N PRO A 60 5.01 46.07 10.92
CA PRO A 60 5.91 45.19 11.70
C PRO A 60 6.80 45.92 12.69
N GLN A 61 7.00 47.23 12.52
CA GLN A 61 7.83 48.05 13.41
C GLN A 61 7.18 48.26 14.78
N ASN A 62 5.85 48.18 14.87
CA ASN A 62 5.11 48.45 16.10
C ASN A 62 5.30 47.37 17.18
N VAL A 63 5.75 46.16 16.81
CA VAL A 63 5.94 45.04 17.75
C VAL A 63 7.37 44.97 18.25
N SER A 64 8.36 45.11 17.37
CA SER A 64 9.77 45.28 17.75
C SER A 64 10.60 45.71 16.56
N VAL A 65 11.72 46.40 16.82
CA VAL A 65 12.71 46.79 15.79
C VAL A 65 13.18 45.57 14.97
N LEU A 66 13.45 44.44 15.64
CA LEU A 66 13.89 43.21 15.00
C LEU A 66 12.80 42.54 14.15
N ASN A 67 11.52 42.73 14.48
CA ASN A 67 10.43 42.25 13.62
C ASN A 67 10.37 43.04 12.31
N GLY A 68 10.66 44.36 12.35
CA GLY A 68 10.81 45.19 11.16
C GLY A 68 11.89 44.64 10.22
N SER A 69 13.09 44.35 10.75
CA SER A 69 14.20 43.73 10.00
C SER A 69 13.83 42.40 9.33
N ARG A 70 12.97 41.60 9.99
CA ARG A 70 12.53 40.29 9.50
C ARG A 70 11.35 40.36 8.51
N GLY A 71 10.83 41.54 8.24
CA GLY A 71 9.63 41.72 7.40
C GLY A 71 8.36 41.19 8.08
N GLY A 72 8.23 41.39 9.39
CA GLY A 72 7.02 41.08 10.16
C GLY A 72 6.73 39.61 10.38
N ALA A 73 7.69 38.73 10.10
CA ALA A 73 7.46 37.30 10.14
C ALA A 73 8.53 36.51 10.87
N ILE A 74 8.08 35.47 11.56
CA ILE A 74 8.91 34.43 12.15
C ILE A 74 8.91 33.24 11.21
N ARG A 75 10.10 32.66 10.98
CA ARG A 75 10.23 31.43 10.21
C ARG A 75 10.34 30.25 11.17
N LEU A 76 9.38 29.33 11.08
CA LEU A 76 9.30 28.13 11.91
C LEU A 76 9.93 26.96 11.16
N LEU A 77 10.80 26.23 11.84
CA LEU A 77 11.36 24.99 11.35
C LEU A 77 10.35 23.86 11.52
N SER A 78 10.38 22.88 10.60
CA SER A 78 9.48 21.74 10.70
C SER A 78 9.90 20.84 11.87
N SER A 79 9.00 20.67 12.84
CA SER A 79 9.11 19.69 13.92
C SER A 79 8.13 18.53 13.71
N ARG A 80 7.81 18.21 12.45
CA ARG A 80 6.90 17.11 12.14
C ARG A 80 7.52 15.80 12.59
N PRO A 81 6.77 14.93 13.30
CA PRO A 81 7.28 13.61 13.63
C PRO A 81 7.53 12.83 12.33
N PRO A 82 8.49 11.87 12.33
CA PRO A 82 8.59 10.92 11.24
C PRO A 82 7.26 10.19 11.10
N THR A 83 6.70 10.13 9.89
CA THR A 83 5.54 9.30 9.63
C THR A 83 6.02 7.87 9.47
N TRP A 84 5.57 6.96 10.36
CA TRP A 84 5.78 5.53 10.16
C TRP A 84 5.05 5.11 8.88
N GLN A 85 5.82 4.85 7.83
CA GLN A 85 5.30 4.23 6.62
C GLN A 85 5.23 2.73 6.86
N ASN A 86 4.04 2.17 6.78
CA ASN A 86 3.87 0.71 6.82
C ASN A 86 4.56 0.11 5.59
N GLN A 87 5.75 -0.46 5.79
CA GLN A 87 6.40 -1.25 4.76
C GLN A 87 5.63 -2.56 4.60
N LEU A 88 5.31 -2.89 3.34
CA LEU A 88 4.68 -4.15 3.00
C LEU A 88 5.66 -5.29 3.31
N LYS A 89 5.29 -6.18 4.23
CA LYS A 89 6.14 -7.30 4.66
C LYS A 89 5.64 -8.61 4.04
N PRO A 90 6.55 -9.50 3.60
CA PRO A 90 6.15 -10.81 3.09
C PRO A 90 5.50 -11.67 4.19
N PRO A 91 4.51 -12.52 3.84
CA PRO A 91 3.79 -13.37 4.78
C PRO A 91 4.61 -14.62 5.16
N ILE A 92 5.69 -14.45 5.92
CA ILE A 92 6.60 -15.55 6.29
C ILE A 92 6.01 -16.46 7.39
N ASN A 93 5.39 -15.88 8.41
CA ASN A 93 5.02 -16.59 9.65
C ASN A 93 3.61 -17.23 9.63
N ARG A 94 2.95 -17.34 8.48
CA ARG A 94 1.53 -17.73 8.38
C ARG A 94 1.34 -18.92 7.46
N LYS A 95 0.33 -19.76 7.74
CA LYS A 95 0.00 -20.95 6.93
C LYS A 95 -0.77 -20.61 5.65
N SER A 96 -1.71 -19.67 5.72
CA SER A 96 -2.52 -19.19 4.59
C SER A 96 -2.42 -17.67 4.51
N TRP A 97 -2.21 -17.17 3.30
CA TRP A 97 -2.10 -15.73 3.06
C TRP A 97 -3.43 -15.00 3.26
N PHE A 98 -4.54 -15.62 2.87
CA PHE A 98 -5.86 -14.98 2.89
C PHE A 98 -6.31 -14.51 4.30
N GLU A 99 -5.80 -15.12 5.38
CA GLU A 99 -6.24 -14.78 6.74
C GLU A 99 -5.94 -13.33 7.15
N HIS A 100 -4.78 -12.81 6.74
CA HIS A 100 -4.29 -11.48 7.15
C HIS A 100 -3.69 -10.67 5.99
N GLY A 101 -3.56 -11.27 4.81
CA GLY A 101 -2.98 -10.61 3.64
C GLY A 101 -3.84 -9.50 3.06
N ILE A 102 -5.11 -9.42 3.47
CA ILE A 102 -6.09 -8.51 2.90
C ILE A 102 -6.74 -7.68 4.02
N PRO A 103 -6.65 -6.34 3.96
CA PRO A 103 -7.32 -5.47 4.90
C PRO A 103 -8.83 -5.70 4.90
N LEU A 104 -9.39 -5.97 6.09
CA LEU A 104 -10.84 -6.13 6.26
C LEU A 104 -11.62 -4.92 5.74
N SER A 105 -11.11 -3.70 5.97
CA SER A 105 -11.76 -2.47 5.50
C SER A 105 -11.95 -2.41 3.98
N ALA A 106 -11.04 -3.01 3.20
CA ALA A 106 -11.09 -2.95 1.74
C ALA A 106 -12.15 -3.89 1.13
N ILE A 107 -12.60 -4.90 1.88
CA ILE A 107 -13.50 -5.95 1.40
C ILE A 107 -14.82 -5.97 2.17
N LYS A 108 -14.89 -5.30 3.31
CA LYS A 108 -16.04 -5.32 4.22
C LYS A 108 -17.35 -4.99 3.51
N GLU A 109 -17.39 -3.89 2.74
CA GLU A 109 -18.61 -3.47 2.06
C GLU A 109 -19.12 -4.53 1.08
N ASP A 110 -18.24 -5.06 0.23
CA ASP A 110 -18.62 -6.05 -0.78
C ASP A 110 -19.05 -7.39 -0.16
N VAL A 111 -18.39 -7.81 0.93
CA VAL A 111 -18.80 -8.98 1.69
C VAL A 111 -20.13 -8.76 2.39
N ASP A 112 -20.36 -7.58 2.97
CA ASP A 112 -21.61 -7.24 3.65
C ASP A 112 -22.77 -7.18 2.64
N TYR A 113 -22.56 -6.64 1.43
CA TYR A 113 -23.56 -6.69 0.36
C TYR A 113 -23.91 -8.12 -0.03
N LEU A 114 -22.89 -8.95 -0.26
CA LEU A 114 -23.07 -10.35 -0.67
C LEU A 114 -23.72 -11.19 0.43
N ARG A 115 -23.41 -10.90 1.70
CA ARG A 115 -24.06 -11.48 2.88
C ARG A 115 -25.52 -11.08 2.98
N ASN A 116 -25.81 -9.78 2.92
CA ASN A 116 -27.18 -9.26 2.97
C ASN A 116 -28.03 -9.77 1.81
N PHE A 117 -27.41 -9.93 0.64
CA PHE A 117 -28.02 -10.58 -0.51
C PHE A 117 -28.47 -11.99 -0.11
N PHE A 118 -27.55 -12.87 0.30
CA PHE A 118 -27.90 -14.25 0.68
C PHE A 118 -28.98 -14.35 1.75
N LEU A 119 -28.87 -13.58 2.84
CA LEU A 119 -29.85 -13.62 3.94
C LEU A 119 -31.26 -13.21 3.49
N ARG A 120 -31.38 -12.22 2.61
CA ARG A 120 -32.68 -11.82 2.05
C ARG A 120 -33.28 -12.90 1.15
N PHE A 121 -32.46 -13.67 0.42
CA PHE A 121 -32.99 -14.74 -0.43
C PHE A 121 -33.41 -15.97 0.35
N GLU A 122 -32.69 -16.34 1.40
CA GLU A 122 -33.11 -17.41 2.32
C GLU A 122 -34.48 -17.07 2.93
N GLN A 123 -34.71 -15.82 3.31
CA GLN A 123 -36.01 -15.36 3.83
C GLN A 123 -37.14 -15.42 2.80
N LEU A 124 -36.84 -15.20 1.52
CA LEU A 124 -37.85 -15.13 0.46
C LEU A 124 -38.13 -16.48 -0.23
N ASN A 125 -37.46 -17.58 0.16
CA ASN A 125 -37.54 -18.91 -0.48
C ASN A 125 -37.38 -18.88 -2.01
N LEU A 126 -36.68 -17.88 -2.54
CA LEU A 126 -36.52 -17.72 -3.98
C LEU A 126 -35.38 -18.60 -4.48
N SER A 127 -35.61 -19.31 -5.58
CA SER A 127 -34.58 -20.15 -6.20
C SER A 127 -33.34 -19.34 -6.59
N ILE A 128 -32.17 -19.91 -6.32
CA ILE A 128 -30.84 -19.38 -6.68
C ILE A 128 -30.64 -19.45 -8.21
N LYS A 129 -31.45 -20.22 -8.94
CA LYS A 129 -31.31 -20.47 -10.39
C LYS A 129 -31.73 -19.31 -11.30
N ASP A 130 -32.18 -18.18 -10.76
CA ASP A 130 -32.56 -17.05 -11.60
C ASP A 130 -31.32 -16.44 -12.30
N PRO A 131 -31.33 -16.29 -13.64
CA PRO A 131 -30.17 -15.82 -14.40
C PRO A 131 -29.65 -14.44 -13.96
N LYS A 132 -30.58 -13.53 -13.61
CA LYS A 132 -30.24 -12.19 -13.12
C LYS A 132 -29.48 -12.25 -11.80
N LYS A 133 -29.83 -13.17 -10.90
CA LYS A 133 -29.17 -13.34 -9.59
C LYS A 133 -27.77 -13.92 -9.74
N TRP A 134 -27.64 -14.92 -10.61
CA TRP A 134 -26.35 -15.49 -10.98
C TRP A 134 -25.38 -14.42 -11.48
N ALA A 135 -25.84 -13.51 -12.34
CA ALA A 135 -25.03 -12.40 -12.82
C ALA A 135 -24.55 -11.47 -11.68
N TRP A 136 -25.43 -11.12 -10.73
CA TRP A 136 -25.05 -10.31 -9.57
C TRP A 136 -24.03 -10.99 -8.64
N LEU A 137 -24.22 -12.29 -8.37
CA LEU A 137 -23.28 -13.08 -7.57
C LEU A 137 -21.89 -13.13 -8.21
N ILE A 138 -21.81 -13.36 -9.52
CA ILE A 138 -20.56 -13.32 -10.26
C ILE A 138 -19.93 -11.93 -10.19
N THR A 139 -20.72 -10.87 -10.34
CA THR A 139 -20.22 -9.48 -10.33
C THR A 139 -19.58 -9.12 -8.99
N TRP A 140 -20.26 -9.40 -7.88
CA TRP A 140 -19.69 -9.14 -6.55
C TRP A 140 -18.53 -10.07 -6.22
N GLY A 141 -18.60 -11.35 -6.60
CA GLY A 141 -17.50 -12.29 -6.49
C GLY A 141 -16.25 -11.79 -7.21
N ASN A 142 -16.41 -11.29 -8.44
CA ASN A 142 -15.34 -10.69 -9.23
C ASN A 142 -14.79 -9.41 -8.61
N ARG A 143 -15.63 -8.58 -7.99
CA ARG A 143 -15.17 -7.37 -7.29
C ARG A 143 -14.29 -7.72 -6.10
N ILE A 144 -14.73 -8.65 -5.25
CA ILE A 144 -13.94 -9.15 -4.11
C ILE A 144 -12.64 -9.78 -4.62
N LEU A 145 -12.72 -10.60 -5.66
CA LEU A 145 -11.57 -11.24 -6.30
C LEU A 145 -10.56 -10.21 -6.83
N SER A 146 -11.03 -9.15 -7.49
CA SER A 146 -10.18 -8.07 -8.00
C SER A 146 -9.43 -7.39 -6.87
N THR A 147 -10.10 -7.09 -5.76
CA THR A 147 -9.46 -6.52 -4.57
C THR A 147 -8.44 -7.49 -3.97
N VAL A 148 -8.77 -8.78 -3.85
CA VAL A 148 -7.81 -9.81 -3.39
C VAL A 148 -6.56 -9.82 -4.26
N LEU A 149 -6.72 -9.82 -5.59
CA LEU A 149 -5.59 -9.88 -6.51
C LEU A 149 -4.75 -8.61 -6.50
N PHE A 150 -5.36 -7.45 -6.28
CA PHE A 150 -4.61 -6.20 -6.07
C PHE A 150 -3.65 -6.30 -4.87
N TYR A 151 -4.11 -6.86 -3.75
CA TYR A 151 -3.24 -7.10 -2.59
C TYR A 151 -2.21 -8.22 -2.84
N ALA A 152 -2.57 -9.25 -3.61
CA ALA A 152 -1.61 -10.27 -4.01
C ALA A 152 -0.49 -9.66 -4.88
N GLN A 153 -0.84 -8.84 -5.87
CA GLN A 153 0.11 -8.15 -6.75
C GLN A 153 1.04 -7.22 -5.95
N SER A 154 0.51 -6.55 -4.93
CA SER A 154 1.33 -5.72 -4.03
C SER A 154 2.45 -6.52 -3.36
N ILE A 155 2.22 -7.81 -3.09
CA ILE A 155 3.23 -8.74 -2.56
C ILE A 155 4.12 -9.32 -3.67
N GLN A 156 3.56 -9.59 -4.85
CA GLN A 156 4.34 -10.03 -6.01
C GLN A 156 5.36 -8.97 -6.48
N ASN A 157 5.11 -7.69 -6.19
CA ASN A 157 6.03 -6.58 -6.43
C ASN A 157 7.19 -6.48 -5.41
N LEU A 158 7.20 -7.32 -4.37
CA LEU A 158 8.37 -7.44 -3.48
C LEU A 158 9.58 -8.00 -4.25
N PRO A 159 10.81 -7.79 -3.74
CA PRO A 159 11.99 -8.40 -4.35
C PRO A 159 11.80 -9.92 -4.50
N SER A 160 12.09 -10.43 -5.69
CA SER A 160 11.92 -11.84 -6.02
C SER A 160 12.73 -12.74 -5.08
N GLY A 161 12.20 -13.93 -4.77
CA GLY A 161 12.89 -14.89 -3.91
C GLY A 161 12.70 -14.66 -2.40
N TRP A 162 11.80 -13.75 -1.99
CA TRP A 162 11.40 -13.63 -0.58
C TRP A 162 10.81 -14.94 -0.03
N SER A 163 10.29 -15.82 -0.90
CA SER A 163 9.83 -17.16 -0.56
C SER A 163 10.95 -18.18 -0.27
N ASN A 164 12.22 -17.77 -0.23
CA ASN A 164 13.36 -18.63 0.13
C ASN A 164 13.84 -18.46 1.59
N ALA A 165 13.14 -17.65 2.40
CA ALA A 165 13.51 -17.46 3.80
C ALA A 165 13.42 -18.77 4.61
N VAL A 166 14.34 -18.96 5.56
CA VAL A 166 14.48 -20.20 6.35
C VAL A 166 13.24 -20.50 7.22
N ASP A 167 12.52 -19.47 7.67
CA ASP A 167 11.39 -19.60 8.61
C ASP A 167 10.00 -19.60 7.95
N ILE A 168 9.89 -19.97 6.67
CA ILE A 168 8.60 -19.89 5.96
C ILE A 168 7.64 -20.97 6.42
N LYS A 169 6.52 -20.53 7.01
CA LYS A 169 5.39 -21.37 7.42
C LYS A 169 4.27 -21.44 6.38
N LEU A 170 4.41 -20.69 5.28
CA LEU A 170 3.42 -20.59 4.22
C LEU A 170 3.36 -21.87 3.40
N LYS A 171 2.15 -22.35 3.08
CA LYS A 171 1.95 -23.49 2.16
C LYS A 171 2.69 -23.25 0.85
N VAL A 172 3.34 -24.28 0.31
CA VAL A 172 4.09 -24.22 -0.95
C VAL A 172 3.24 -23.68 -2.11
N ALA A 173 1.95 -24.08 -2.18
CA ALA A 173 1.03 -23.56 -3.19
C ALA A 173 0.81 -22.04 -3.13
N HIS A 174 0.81 -21.45 -1.93
CA HIS A 174 0.69 -20.00 -1.75
C HIS A 174 2.01 -19.29 -2.08
N GLN A 175 3.15 -19.95 -1.87
CA GLN A 175 4.44 -19.42 -2.31
C GLN A 175 4.48 -19.29 -3.83
N TYR A 176 4.01 -20.29 -4.58
CA TYR A 176 3.92 -20.23 -6.05
C TYR A 176 3.03 -19.10 -6.56
N PHE A 177 1.96 -18.80 -5.82
CA PHE A 177 1.03 -17.73 -6.15
C PHE A 177 1.60 -16.33 -5.87
N LEU A 178 2.30 -16.15 -4.76
CA LEU A 178 2.74 -14.82 -4.30
C LEU A 178 4.18 -14.46 -4.71
N ASP A 179 5.02 -15.43 -5.05
CA ASP A 179 6.39 -15.21 -5.56
C ASP A 179 6.55 -15.81 -6.98
N PRO A 180 5.86 -15.26 -7.99
CA PRO A 180 5.84 -15.81 -9.34
C PRO A 180 7.17 -15.66 -10.09
N TYR A 181 8.00 -14.67 -9.72
CA TYR A 181 9.25 -14.30 -10.41
C TYR A 181 10.50 -14.99 -9.84
N ARG A 182 10.32 -15.98 -8.95
CA ARG A 182 11.44 -16.76 -8.44
C ARG A 182 12.06 -17.61 -9.55
N THR A 183 13.32 -17.34 -9.88
CA THR A 183 14.05 -17.99 -10.99
C THR A 183 14.66 -19.34 -10.64
N ALA A 184 14.63 -19.76 -9.37
CA ALA A 184 15.22 -21.04 -8.94
C ALA A 184 14.57 -22.24 -9.64
N GLU A 185 15.35 -23.02 -10.40
CA GLU A 185 14.85 -24.19 -11.15
C GLU A 185 14.17 -25.24 -10.26
N ALA A 186 14.70 -25.44 -9.05
CA ALA A 186 14.13 -26.33 -8.04
C ALA A 186 12.73 -25.93 -7.58
N PHE A 187 12.34 -24.66 -7.78
CA PHE A 187 11.02 -24.12 -7.47
C PHE A 187 10.08 -24.16 -8.69
N ASN A 188 10.62 -23.99 -9.90
CA ASN A 188 9.81 -23.96 -11.13
C ASN A 188 9.37 -25.35 -11.62
N LYS A 189 10.23 -26.37 -11.54
CA LYS A 189 9.88 -27.75 -11.91
C LYS A 189 8.66 -28.30 -11.13
N PRO A 190 8.63 -28.23 -9.78
CA PRO A 190 7.46 -28.69 -9.03
C PRO A 190 6.24 -27.75 -9.19
N LYS A 191 6.44 -26.46 -9.51
CA LYS A 191 5.33 -25.54 -9.80
C LYS A 191 4.55 -25.94 -11.05
N GLU A 192 5.22 -26.43 -12.09
CA GLU A 192 4.56 -26.89 -13.32
C GLU A 192 3.91 -28.27 -13.17
N ALA A 193 4.49 -29.14 -12.34
CA ALA A 193 3.94 -30.46 -12.07
C ALA A 193 2.79 -30.46 -11.03
N SER A 194 2.72 -29.44 -10.17
CA SER A 194 1.77 -29.38 -9.06
C SER A 194 0.50 -28.56 -9.40
N ASP A 195 -0.65 -29.07 -8.98
CA ASP A 195 -1.96 -28.37 -9.05
C ASP A 195 -2.13 -27.26 -8.00
N TRP A 196 -1.14 -26.38 -7.88
CA TRP A 196 -1.14 -25.32 -6.85
C TRP A 196 -2.29 -24.33 -7.02
N GLN A 197 -2.74 -24.08 -8.25
CA GLN A 197 -3.87 -23.19 -8.53
C GLN A 197 -5.17 -23.69 -7.87
N ASN A 198 -5.39 -25.02 -7.91
CA ASN A 198 -6.55 -25.63 -7.27
C ASN A 198 -6.52 -25.43 -5.76
N VAL A 199 -5.36 -25.61 -5.12
CA VAL A 199 -5.19 -25.42 -3.68
C VAL A 199 -5.47 -23.98 -3.27
N VAL A 200 -4.91 -23.01 -4.01
CA VAL A 200 -5.13 -21.58 -3.73
C VAL A 200 -6.59 -21.19 -3.93
N ALA A 201 -7.24 -21.68 -5.00
CA ALA A 201 -8.65 -21.43 -5.26
C ALA A 201 -9.57 -22.05 -4.20
N THR A 202 -9.24 -23.23 -3.68
CA THR A 202 -9.98 -23.82 -2.55
C THR A 202 -9.79 -23.01 -1.27
N ASP A 203 -8.57 -22.59 -0.96
CA ASP A 203 -8.29 -21.79 0.24
C ASP A 203 -8.98 -20.42 0.17
N PHE A 204 -9.07 -19.82 -1.03
CA PHE A 204 -9.85 -18.61 -1.30
C PHE A 204 -11.35 -18.82 -1.04
N ALA A 205 -11.94 -19.88 -1.59
CA ALA A 205 -13.35 -20.17 -1.42
C ALA A 205 -13.72 -20.38 0.06
N TYR A 206 -12.90 -21.13 0.82
CA TYR A 206 -13.08 -21.30 2.26
C TYR A 206 -12.90 -20.01 3.05
N TRP A 207 -11.97 -19.16 2.65
CA TRP A 207 -11.79 -17.86 3.27
C TRP A 207 -13.00 -16.95 3.03
N LEU A 208 -13.49 -16.87 1.79
CA LEU A 208 -14.63 -16.03 1.44
C LEU A 208 -15.90 -16.49 2.16
N ASN A 209 -16.15 -17.80 2.20
CA ASN A 209 -17.27 -18.37 2.96
C ASN A 209 -17.20 -18.01 4.44
N ARG A 210 -16.01 -18.08 5.07
CA ARG A 210 -15.82 -17.65 6.47
C ARG A 210 -16.10 -16.16 6.66
N LYS A 211 -15.74 -15.31 5.70
CA LYS A 211 -16.02 -13.86 5.75
C LYS A 211 -17.51 -13.56 5.62
N ILE A 212 -18.22 -14.26 4.73
CA ILE A 212 -19.67 -14.10 4.54
C ILE A 212 -20.45 -14.61 5.75
N GLN A 213 -20.03 -15.74 6.33
CA GLN A 213 -20.66 -16.29 7.53
C GLN A 213 -20.64 -15.29 8.69
N GLY A 214 -19.52 -14.56 8.84
CA GLY A 214 -19.34 -13.58 9.90
C GLY A 214 -19.46 -14.20 11.29
N ASN A 215 -19.59 -13.34 12.31
CA ASN A 215 -19.72 -13.79 13.70
C ASN A 215 -21.13 -14.31 14.03
N ASP A 216 -22.15 -13.84 13.30
CA ASP A 216 -23.55 -14.14 13.63
C ASP A 216 -23.96 -15.54 13.13
N LYS A 217 -23.13 -16.20 12.33
CA LYS A 217 -23.33 -17.57 11.79
C LYS A 217 -24.66 -17.81 11.06
N MET A 218 -25.37 -16.74 10.72
CA MET A 218 -26.69 -16.79 10.08
C MET A 218 -26.64 -17.33 8.64
N PHE A 219 -25.49 -17.27 7.98
CA PHE A 219 -25.31 -17.81 6.63
C PHE A 219 -24.67 -19.20 6.69
N THR A 220 -25.25 -20.16 5.97
CA THR A 220 -24.69 -21.50 5.82
C THR A 220 -24.07 -21.68 4.43
N PRO A 221 -22.73 -21.86 4.32
CA PRO A 221 -22.09 -21.99 3.02
C PRO A 221 -22.46 -23.34 2.37
N LEU A 222 -23.20 -23.26 1.27
CA LEU A 222 -23.51 -24.39 0.40
C LEU A 222 -22.31 -24.80 -0.48
N VAL A 223 -22.34 -26.04 -0.96
CA VAL A 223 -21.33 -26.58 -1.88
C VAL A 223 -21.28 -25.78 -3.19
N GLU A 224 -22.43 -25.32 -3.67
CA GLU A 224 -22.54 -24.53 -4.90
C GLU A 224 -21.78 -23.20 -4.81
N HIS A 225 -21.87 -22.50 -3.67
CA HIS A 225 -21.13 -21.25 -3.46
C HIS A 225 -19.62 -21.49 -3.46
N THR A 226 -19.18 -22.55 -2.79
CA THR A 226 -17.75 -22.92 -2.75
C THR A 226 -17.21 -23.24 -4.14
N LYS A 227 -18.00 -23.96 -4.96
CA LYS A 227 -17.65 -24.24 -6.36
C LYS A 227 -17.56 -22.95 -7.18
N LEU A 228 -18.54 -22.07 -7.06
CA LEU A 228 -18.56 -20.78 -7.77
C LEU A 228 -17.31 -19.94 -7.45
N TRP A 229 -16.99 -19.74 -6.17
CA TRP A 229 -15.82 -18.96 -5.77
C TRP A 229 -14.51 -19.58 -6.25
N LYS A 230 -14.43 -20.92 -6.24
CA LYS A 230 -13.28 -21.65 -6.77
C LYS A 230 -13.13 -21.45 -8.28
N GLU A 231 -14.21 -21.55 -9.05
CA GLU A 231 -14.21 -21.36 -10.51
C GLU A 231 -13.79 -19.95 -10.91
N LEU A 232 -14.30 -18.92 -10.22
CA LEU A 232 -13.91 -17.53 -10.45
C LEU A 232 -12.41 -17.31 -10.21
N MET A 233 -11.89 -17.79 -9.08
CA MET A 233 -10.46 -17.68 -8.77
C MET A 233 -9.60 -18.46 -9.78
N LEU A 234 -10.01 -19.67 -10.15
CA LEU A 234 -9.26 -20.49 -11.10
C LEU A 234 -9.14 -19.83 -12.48
N ARG A 235 -10.24 -19.26 -12.97
CA ARG A 235 -10.22 -18.53 -14.25
C ARG A 235 -9.18 -17.40 -14.21
N GLN A 236 -9.20 -16.61 -13.15
CA GLN A 236 -8.30 -15.47 -13.03
C GLN A 236 -6.84 -15.88 -12.81
N LEU A 237 -6.58 -16.94 -12.06
CA LEU A 237 -5.23 -17.50 -11.88
C LEU A 237 -4.63 -18.01 -13.18
N ARG A 238 -5.44 -18.59 -14.07
CA ARG A 238 -4.98 -19.04 -15.40
C ARG A 238 -4.52 -17.86 -16.25
N GLU A 239 -5.32 -16.80 -16.31
CA GLU A 239 -5.00 -15.57 -17.04
C GLU A 239 -3.72 -14.92 -16.49
N GLN A 240 -3.60 -14.80 -15.17
CA GLN A 240 -2.39 -14.26 -14.54
C GLN A 240 -1.14 -15.11 -14.80
N ASN A 241 -1.26 -16.44 -14.75
CA ASN A 241 -0.12 -17.32 -15.00
C ASN A 241 0.38 -17.20 -16.46
N GLN A 242 -0.53 -17.04 -17.42
CA GLN A 242 -0.15 -16.77 -18.82
C GLN A 242 0.62 -15.46 -18.96
N MET A 243 0.15 -14.38 -18.31
CA MET A 243 0.83 -13.09 -18.32
C MET A 243 2.22 -13.16 -17.66
N VAL A 244 2.34 -13.83 -16.52
CA VAL A 244 3.63 -14.02 -15.84
C VAL A 244 4.61 -14.80 -16.72
N LYS A 245 4.15 -15.87 -17.40
CA LYS A 245 5.00 -16.63 -18.32
C LYS A 245 5.49 -15.77 -19.49
N ALA A 246 4.63 -14.91 -20.03
CA ALA A 246 5.03 -13.98 -21.10
C ALA A 246 6.08 -12.97 -20.62
N VAL A 247 5.90 -12.37 -19.44
CA VAL A 247 6.87 -11.43 -18.86
C VAL A 247 8.22 -12.09 -18.63
N LEU A 248 8.23 -13.30 -18.07
CA LEU A 248 9.45 -14.08 -17.83
C LEU A 248 10.16 -14.49 -19.14
N ALA A 249 9.43 -14.66 -20.25
CA ALA A 249 10.02 -14.92 -21.55
C ALA A 249 10.75 -13.68 -22.08
N VAL A 250 10.10 -12.52 -22.04
CA VAL A 250 10.70 -11.23 -22.47
C VAL A 250 11.93 -10.88 -21.64
N THR A 251 11.89 -11.06 -20.31
CA THR A 251 13.07 -10.76 -19.46
C THR A 251 14.25 -11.68 -19.73
N LYS A 252 14.02 -12.90 -20.24
CA LYS A 252 15.11 -13.79 -20.67
C LYS A 252 15.70 -13.37 -22.01
N GLU A 253 14.88 -12.84 -22.92
CA GLU A 253 15.33 -12.31 -24.22
C GLU A 253 16.13 -11.02 -24.07
N GLU A 254 15.77 -10.14 -23.14
CA GLU A 254 16.53 -8.90 -22.86
C GLU A 254 17.87 -9.15 -22.14
N GLN A 255 18.05 -10.32 -21.52
CA GLN A 255 19.26 -10.71 -20.80
C GLN A 255 20.21 -11.59 -21.62
N ALA A 256 19.81 -12.02 -22.82
CA ALA A 256 20.59 -12.83 -23.76
C ALA A 256 21.28 -11.95 -24.81
#